data_AF-A0A4Z0R265-F1
#
_entry.id   AF-A0A4Z0R265-F1
#
_cell.length_a   1.000
_cell.length_b   1.000
_cell.length_c   1.000
_cell.angle_alpha   90.00
_cell.angle_beta   90.00
_cell.angle_gamma   90.00
#
_symmetry.space_group_name_H-M   'P 1'
#
loop_
_entity.id
_entity.type
_entity.pdbx_description
1 polymer ?
#
loop_
_entity_poly.entity_id
_entity_poly.type
_entity_poly.pdbx_seq_one_letter_code
_entity_poly.pdbx_strand_id
1 'polypeptide(L)'
;MKYLRKEVLFKLSRKIGRNDDCHCGSGIKYKNCCLKKDEITYSMFQNYLGKEVVFNRDIDDKHLGIINNYVMEEIFEGPNNYKKLNLNDGKRILENHYLLFDNSMHEMVQDFHSCAKGCSSCCCLYVDTSLLEAELIRRFINENLNIATQEKILEKNKQNKTHSPTYEQVVREKSLKDKYSLMKIPCAFLINHECSIYPVRPFNCRKHIVFSHPDVCKDPEEKGLLFKSAIVDAGELGVQKLNTVLFKELFYRPNGMFFYKNLSLWFDDSNFDINL
;
A
#
# COMPACT_ATOMS: atom_id res chain seq x y z
N MET A 1 -8.70 -17.83 5.53
CA MET A 1 -8.33 -16.81 4.51
C MET A 1 -8.64 -17.35 3.12
N LYS A 2 -9.64 -16.83 2.41
CA LYS A 2 -9.76 -17.05 0.95
C LYS A 2 -8.78 -16.11 0.27
N TYR A 3 -7.51 -16.52 0.22
CA TYR A 3 -6.53 -15.82 -0.60
C TYR A 3 -6.84 -16.14 -2.06
N LEU A 4 -7.02 -15.12 -2.90
CA LEU A 4 -6.73 -15.31 -4.31
C LEU A 4 -5.21 -15.51 -4.40
N ARG A 5 -4.78 -16.77 -4.40
CA ARG A 5 -3.47 -17.12 -4.96
C ARG A 5 -3.48 -16.63 -6.41
N LYS A 6 -2.32 -16.22 -6.89
CA LYS A 6 -1.99 -15.75 -8.25
C LYS A 6 -2.38 -16.72 -9.39
N GLU A 7 -3.16 -17.76 -9.11
CA GLU A 7 -3.40 -18.94 -9.94
C GLU A 7 -4.80 -19.01 -10.55
N VAL A 8 -5.64 -17.98 -10.41
CA VAL A 8 -6.91 -17.93 -11.15
C VAL A 8 -6.92 -16.73 -12.10
N LEU A 9 -6.04 -16.80 -13.10
CA LEU A 9 -6.12 -16.00 -14.30
C LEU A 9 -7.24 -16.59 -15.17
N PHE A 10 -8.48 -16.09 -15.04
CA PHE A 10 -9.48 -16.39 -16.05
C PHE A 10 -9.13 -15.55 -17.28
N LYS A 11 -8.54 -16.20 -18.30
CA LYS A 11 -8.52 -15.61 -19.63
C LYS A 11 -9.97 -15.29 -19.99
N LEU A 12 -10.23 -14.06 -20.40
CA LEU A 12 -11.48 -13.68 -21.07
C LEU A 12 -11.49 -14.28 -22.49
N SER A 13 -11.10 -15.55 -22.65
CA SER A 13 -11.10 -16.22 -23.94
C SER A 13 -12.53 -16.60 -24.27
N ARG A 14 -13.24 -15.66 -24.90
CA ARG A 14 -14.43 -15.97 -25.68
C ARG A 14 -14.02 -17.02 -26.71
N LYS A 15 -14.82 -18.09 -26.87
CA LYS A 15 -14.58 -19.14 -27.87
C LYS A 15 -14.93 -18.62 -29.27
N ILE A 16 -14.17 -17.64 -29.75
CA ILE A 16 -14.33 -17.00 -31.07
C ILE A 16 -13.16 -17.46 -31.94
N GLY A 17 -13.45 -18.01 -33.11
CA GLY A 17 -12.44 -18.39 -34.09
C GLY A 17 -11.72 -17.17 -34.67
N ARG A 18 -10.41 -17.29 -34.93
CA ARG A 18 -9.59 -16.19 -35.45
C ARG A 18 -10.14 -15.52 -36.71
N ASN A 19 -10.88 -16.26 -37.53
CA ASN A 19 -11.44 -15.78 -38.79
C ASN A 19 -12.94 -15.41 -38.70
N ASP A 20 -13.57 -15.58 -37.54
CA ASP A 20 -14.98 -15.24 -37.33
C ASP A 20 -15.14 -13.71 -37.21
N ASP A 21 -16.37 -13.22 -37.34
CA ASP A 21 -16.67 -11.81 -37.11
C ASP A 21 -16.35 -11.41 -35.67
N CYS A 22 -15.77 -10.22 -35.51
CA CYS A 22 -15.39 -9.74 -34.19
C CYS A 22 -16.62 -9.39 -33.34
N HIS A 23 -16.58 -9.78 -32.06
CA HIS A 23 -17.67 -9.57 -31.09
C HIS A 23 -18.00 -8.11 -30.79
N CYS A 24 -17.14 -7.16 -31.17
CA CYS A 24 -17.38 -5.74 -30.98
C CYS A 24 -18.32 -5.12 -32.03
N GLY A 25 -18.78 -5.90 -33.01
CA GLY A 25 -19.69 -5.42 -34.06
C GLY A 25 -19.00 -4.59 -35.14
N SER A 26 -17.67 -4.64 -35.24
CA SER A 26 -16.91 -3.88 -36.25
C SER A 26 -17.06 -4.38 -37.69
N GLY A 27 -17.62 -5.58 -37.89
CA GLY A 27 -17.68 -6.24 -39.20
C GLY A 27 -16.31 -6.71 -39.72
N ILE A 28 -15.26 -6.66 -38.89
CA ILE A 28 -13.90 -7.12 -39.23
C ILE A 28 -13.64 -8.48 -38.57
N LYS A 29 -12.81 -9.32 -39.22
CA LYS A 29 -12.35 -10.60 -38.65
C LYS A 29 -11.70 -10.42 -37.27
N TYR A 30 -12.02 -11.28 -36.31
CA TYR A 30 -11.56 -11.22 -34.93
C TYR A 30 -10.04 -11.04 -34.79
N LYS A 31 -9.24 -11.78 -35.58
CA LYS A 31 -7.77 -11.69 -35.59
C LYS A 31 -7.21 -10.30 -35.94
N ASN A 32 -7.97 -9.51 -36.69
CA ASN A 32 -7.59 -8.16 -37.14
C ASN A 32 -8.27 -7.07 -36.29
N CYS A 33 -9.00 -7.45 -35.25
CA CYS A 33 -9.76 -6.54 -34.39
C CYS A 33 -9.41 -6.82 -32.92
N CYS A 34 -10.33 -7.38 -32.12
CA CYS A 34 -10.15 -7.51 -30.67
C CYS A 34 -9.19 -8.62 -30.24
N LEU A 35 -8.71 -9.53 -31.11
CA LEU A 35 -7.88 -10.68 -30.68
C LEU A 35 -6.67 -10.27 -29.83
N LYS A 36 -5.88 -9.30 -30.30
CA LYS A 36 -4.69 -8.85 -29.54
C LYS A 36 -5.08 -8.27 -28.17
N LYS A 37 -6.17 -7.47 -28.12
CA LYS A 37 -6.67 -6.87 -26.89
C LYS A 37 -7.13 -7.96 -25.91
N ASP A 38 -7.89 -8.93 -26.39
CA ASP A 38 -8.43 -10.02 -25.58
C ASP A 38 -7.34 -10.99 -25.10
N GLU A 39 -6.24 -11.15 -25.87
CA GLU A 39 -5.08 -11.97 -25.48
C GLU A 39 -4.25 -11.38 -24.34
N ILE A 40 -4.19 -10.04 -24.25
CA ILE A 40 -3.46 -9.33 -23.19
C ILE A 40 -4.33 -8.97 -21.99
N THR A 41 -5.66 -8.97 -22.12
CA THR A 41 -6.58 -8.73 -20.99
C THR A 41 -6.94 -10.01 -20.25
N TYR A 42 -7.12 -9.91 -18.94
CA TYR A 42 -7.57 -11.02 -18.10
C TYR A 42 -8.48 -10.52 -16.97
N SER A 43 -9.39 -11.37 -16.50
CA SER A 43 -10.22 -11.07 -15.33
C SER A 43 -9.79 -11.96 -14.17
N MET A 44 -9.73 -11.39 -12.97
CA MET A 44 -9.43 -12.17 -11.76
C MET A 44 -10.69 -12.55 -10.98
N PHE A 45 -11.71 -11.68 -10.96
CA PHE A 45 -12.96 -11.85 -10.20
C PHE A 45 -13.97 -10.77 -10.59
N GLN A 46 -15.20 -10.87 -10.09
CA GLN A 46 -16.18 -9.78 -10.11
C GLN A 46 -16.10 -8.98 -8.81
N ASN A 47 -16.16 -7.64 -8.91
CA ASN A 47 -16.24 -6.79 -7.73
C ASN A 47 -17.65 -6.80 -7.10
N TYR A 48 -17.82 -6.04 -6.03
CA TYR A 48 -19.10 -5.94 -5.31
C TYR A 48 -20.29 -5.40 -6.12
N LEU A 49 -20.05 -4.84 -7.30
CA LEU A 49 -21.09 -4.37 -8.23
C LEU A 49 -21.40 -5.38 -9.34
N GLY A 50 -20.82 -6.60 -9.29
CA GLY A 50 -20.92 -7.58 -10.36
C GLY A 50 -20.12 -7.22 -11.62
N LYS A 51 -19.28 -6.17 -11.56
CA LYS A 51 -18.39 -5.80 -12.68
C LYS A 51 -17.18 -6.72 -12.68
N GLU A 52 -16.83 -7.25 -13.85
CA GLU A 52 -15.57 -7.97 -14.03
C GLU A 52 -14.38 -7.02 -13.81
N VAL A 53 -13.46 -7.43 -12.94
CA VAL A 53 -12.20 -6.69 -12.71
C VAL A 53 -11.22 -7.14 -13.77
N VAL A 54 -11.11 -6.33 -14.83
CA VAL A 54 -10.30 -6.62 -16.01
C VAL A 54 -8.97 -5.88 -15.92
N PHE A 55 -7.89 -6.64 -16.06
CA PHE A 55 -6.51 -6.16 -16.07
C PHE A 55 -5.92 -6.30 -17.47
N ASN A 56 -4.84 -5.56 -17.74
CA ASN A 56 -4.09 -5.61 -19.00
C ASN A 56 -2.63 -5.93 -18.69
N ARG A 57 -2.14 -7.07 -19.20
CA ARG A 57 -0.79 -7.55 -18.93
C ARG A 57 0.31 -6.56 -19.32
N ASP A 58 0.17 -5.87 -20.46
CA ASP A 58 1.19 -4.91 -20.90
C ASP A 58 1.25 -3.70 -19.97
N ILE A 59 0.09 -3.27 -19.44
CA ILE A 59 -0.01 -2.19 -18.45
C ILE A 59 0.59 -2.66 -17.12
N ASP A 60 0.21 -3.85 -16.64
CA ASP A 60 0.72 -4.42 -15.41
C ASP A 60 2.25 -4.58 -15.45
N ASP A 61 2.80 -5.13 -16.53
CA ASP A 61 4.24 -5.34 -16.70
C ASP A 61 5.00 -4.01 -16.76
N LYS A 62 4.43 -3.00 -17.44
CA LYS A 62 4.97 -1.63 -17.46
C LYS A 62 5.06 -1.04 -16.05
N HIS A 63 3.97 -1.06 -15.29
CA HIS A 63 3.96 -0.51 -13.93
C HIS A 63 4.85 -1.31 -12.98
N LEU A 64 4.88 -2.63 -13.12
CA LEU A 64 5.77 -3.48 -12.35
C LEU A 64 7.24 -3.14 -12.60
N GLY A 65 7.63 -2.94 -13.86
CA GLY A 65 8.99 -2.51 -14.21
C GLY A 65 9.37 -1.19 -13.57
N ILE A 66 8.49 -0.17 -13.66
CA ILE A 66 8.71 1.14 -13.05
C ILE A 66 8.93 1.02 -11.54
N ILE A 67 8.04 0.32 -10.83
CA ILE A 67 8.09 0.21 -9.36
C ILE A 67 9.28 -0.63 -8.89
N ASN A 68 9.59 -1.74 -9.58
CA ASN A 68 10.73 -2.59 -9.22
C ASN A 68 12.06 -1.86 -9.37
N ASN A 69 12.20 -1.08 -10.44
CA ASN A 69 13.48 -0.51 -10.80
C ASN A 69 13.74 0.82 -10.09
N TYR A 70 12.72 1.67 -9.90
CA TYR A 70 12.91 3.04 -9.43
C TYR A 70 13.79 3.17 -8.17
N VAL A 71 13.43 2.46 -7.10
CA VAL A 71 14.18 2.54 -5.84
C VAL A 71 15.60 1.99 -6.00
N MET A 72 15.77 0.95 -6.80
CA MET A 72 17.08 0.34 -7.03
C MET A 72 17.98 1.27 -7.87
N GLU A 73 17.45 1.86 -8.93
CA GLU A 73 18.14 2.85 -9.75
C GLU A 73 18.57 4.06 -8.90
N GLU A 74 17.69 4.62 -8.07
CA GLU A 74 18.06 5.72 -7.17
C GLU A 74 19.14 5.32 -6.16
N ILE A 75 19.09 4.09 -5.63
CA ILE A 75 20.07 3.60 -4.67
C ILE A 75 21.44 3.35 -5.31
N PHE A 76 21.50 2.76 -6.50
CA PHE A 76 22.76 2.29 -7.09
C PHE A 76 23.34 3.25 -8.12
N GLU A 77 22.47 3.92 -8.88
CA GLU A 77 22.81 4.74 -10.05
C GLU A 77 22.47 6.23 -9.84
N GLY A 78 21.74 6.56 -8.77
CA GLY A 78 21.38 7.93 -8.43
C GLY A 78 22.59 8.83 -8.07
N PRO A 79 22.39 10.16 -8.03
CA PRO A 79 23.47 11.13 -7.78
C PRO A 79 24.26 10.85 -6.49
N ASN A 80 23.53 10.41 -5.47
CA ASN A 80 24.08 9.92 -4.22
C ASN A 80 23.80 8.42 -4.15
N ASN A 81 24.75 7.60 -4.61
CA ASN A 81 24.62 6.14 -4.50
C ASN A 81 24.55 5.66 -3.03
N TYR A 82 24.33 4.36 -2.84
CA TYR A 82 24.14 3.69 -1.54
C TYR A 82 25.21 3.97 -0.46
N LYS A 83 26.38 4.50 -0.83
CA LYS A 83 27.42 4.90 0.12
C LYS A 83 27.24 6.31 0.68
N LYS A 84 26.56 7.20 -0.05
CA LYS A 84 26.40 8.64 0.27
C LYS A 84 24.95 9.07 0.49
N LEU A 85 24.00 8.17 0.30
CA LEU A 85 22.59 8.36 0.57
C LEU A 85 22.36 8.89 2.00
N ASN A 86 21.76 10.08 2.10
CA ASN A 86 21.37 10.67 3.38
C ASN A 86 19.85 10.68 3.54
N LEU A 87 19.37 11.14 4.71
CA LEU A 87 17.95 11.14 5.03
C LEU A 87 17.10 12.01 4.08
N ASN A 88 17.63 13.12 3.55
CA ASN A 88 16.90 13.95 2.58
C ASN A 88 16.74 13.23 1.24
N ASP A 89 17.79 12.57 0.76
CA ASP A 89 17.70 11.71 -0.43
C ASP A 89 16.68 10.60 -0.21
N GLY A 90 16.75 9.92 0.94
CA GLY A 90 15.83 8.85 1.32
C GLY A 90 14.36 9.27 1.28
N LYS A 91 14.03 10.43 1.85
CA LYS A 91 12.66 10.96 1.81
C LYS A 91 12.20 11.26 0.39
N ARG A 92 13.02 11.96 -0.40
CA ARG A 92 12.71 12.27 -1.81
C ARG A 92 12.41 10.99 -2.60
N ILE A 93 13.24 9.97 -2.44
CA ILE A 93 13.05 8.67 -3.12
C ILE A 93 11.77 8.00 -2.62
N LEU A 94 11.50 8.01 -1.31
CA LEU A 94 10.29 7.41 -0.75
C LEU A 94 9.01 8.11 -1.24
N GLU A 95 9.01 9.45 -1.28
CA GLU A 95 7.88 10.25 -1.78
C GLU A 95 7.62 9.96 -3.27
N ASN A 96 8.66 9.92 -4.10
CA ASN A 96 8.52 9.57 -5.50
C ASN A 96 8.05 8.13 -5.70
N HIS A 97 8.56 7.19 -4.91
CA HIS A 97 8.12 5.78 -4.93
C HIS A 97 6.63 5.66 -4.60
N TYR A 98 6.16 6.42 -3.61
CA TYR A 98 4.74 6.52 -3.28
C TYR A 98 3.89 7.10 -4.41
N LEU A 99 4.37 8.16 -5.07
CA LEU A 99 3.68 8.76 -6.21
C LEU A 99 3.57 7.78 -7.39
N LEU A 100 4.66 7.10 -7.73
CA LEU A 100 4.66 6.08 -8.76
C LEU A 100 3.68 4.95 -8.43
N PHE A 101 3.65 4.49 -7.18
CA PHE A 101 2.73 3.45 -6.74
C PHE A 101 1.27 3.91 -6.82
N ASP A 102 0.95 5.09 -6.30
CA ASP A 102 -0.42 5.64 -6.33
C ASP A 102 -0.91 5.82 -7.76
N ASN A 103 -0.08 6.38 -8.65
CA ASN A 103 -0.42 6.55 -10.07
C ASN A 103 -0.66 5.19 -10.76
N SER A 104 0.17 4.20 -10.44
CA SER A 104 0.01 2.84 -10.97
C SER A 104 -1.29 2.21 -10.50
N MET A 105 -1.60 2.31 -9.20
CA MET A 105 -2.87 1.80 -8.65
C MET A 105 -4.09 2.55 -9.22
N HIS A 106 -3.97 3.85 -9.43
CA HIS A 106 -5.03 4.65 -10.05
C HIS A 106 -5.34 4.14 -11.47
N GLU A 107 -4.32 3.97 -12.31
CA GLU A 107 -4.48 3.48 -13.69
C GLU A 107 -5.03 2.04 -13.76
N MET A 108 -4.66 1.18 -12.79
CA MET A 108 -5.03 -0.24 -12.84
C MET A 108 -6.35 -0.59 -12.14
N VAL A 109 -6.69 0.05 -11.01
CA VAL A 109 -7.73 -0.47 -10.11
C VAL A 109 -8.77 0.53 -9.62
N GLN A 110 -8.69 1.80 -10.02
CA GLN A 110 -9.59 2.85 -9.52
C GLN A 110 -11.07 2.54 -9.75
N ASP A 111 -11.42 2.03 -10.94
CA ASP A 111 -12.82 1.77 -11.32
C ASP A 111 -13.47 0.58 -10.60
N PHE A 112 -12.66 -0.19 -9.87
CA PHE A 112 -13.08 -1.46 -9.31
C PHE A 112 -13.11 -1.49 -7.77
N HIS A 113 -12.35 -0.61 -7.10
CA HIS A 113 -12.22 -0.63 -5.65
C HIS A 113 -13.38 0.08 -4.93
N SER A 114 -13.58 -0.26 -3.66
CA SER A 114 -14.70 0.26 -2.85
C SER A 114 -14.34 1.51 -2.05
N CYS A 115 -13.05 1.85 -1.96
CA CYS A 115 -12.56 2.97 -1.17
C CYS A 115 -12.93 4.31 -1.84
N ALA A 116 -13.30 5.29 -1.03
CA ALA A 116 -13.54 6.67 -1.46
C ALA A 116 -13.03 7.63 -0.39
N LYS A 117 -12.82 8.90 -0.76
CA LYS A 117 -12.50 9.96 0.20
C LYS A 117 -13.59 10.03 1.28
N GLY A 118 -13.18 10.12 2.55
CA GLY A 118 -14.07 10.09 3.71
C GLY A 118 -14.39 8.69 4.25
N CYS A 119 -13.95 7.61 3.59
CA CYS A 119 -13.99 6.27 4.15
C CYS A 119 -12.86 6.09 5.19
N SER A 120 -13.21 5.70 6.41
CA SER A 120 -12.26 5.50 7.52
C SER A 120 -12.25 4.08 8.10
N SER A 121 -12.84 3.10 7.40
CA SER A 121 -12.97 1.74 7.91
C SER A 121 -11.63 1.03 8.15
N CYS A 122 -10.59 1.35 7.35
CA CYS A 122 -9.24 0.81 7.54
C CYS A 122 -8.42 1.58 8.58
N CYS A 123 -8.89 2.73 9.06
CA CYS A 123 -8.20 3.57 10.03
C CYS A 123 -8.30 3.04 11.47
N CYS A 124 -8.36 1.73 11.65
CA CYS A 124 -8.21 1.02 12.93
C CYS A 124 -7.34 -0.23 12.79
N LEU A 125 -6.72 -0.45 11.62
CA LEU A 125 -5.87 -1.59 11.38
C LEU A 125 -4.51 -1.42 12.07
N TYR A 126 -3.87 -2.55 12.36
CA TYR A 126 -2.47 -2.58 12.76
C TYR A 126 -1.59 -2.22 11.56
N VAL A 127 -0.71 -1.22 11.70
CA VAL A 127 0.13 -0.70 10.61
C VAL A 127 1.61 -0.76 10.99
N ASP A 128 2.34 -1.69 10.37
CA ASP A 128 3.80 -1.67 10.42
C ASP A 128 4.31 -0.46 9.64
N THR A 129 5.21 0.30 10.24
CA THR A 129 5.81 1.49 9.63
C THR A 129 7.31 1.41 9.82
N SER A 130 8.08 1.67 8.75
CA SER A 130 9.54 1.73 8.82
C SER A 130 10.02 3.03 9.45
N LEU A 131 11.28 3.07 9.91
CA LEU A 131 11.89 4.29 10.44
C LEU A 131 11.87 5.45 9.43
N LEU A 132 12.15 5.19 8.15
CA LEU A 132 12.11 6.22 7.11
C LEU A 132 10.70 6.82 6.94
N GLU A 133 9.67 5.97 6.96
CA GLU A 133 8.28 6.41 6.86
C GLU A 133 7.87 7.22 8.08
N ALA A 134 8.27 6.80 9.29
CA ALA A 134 7.99 7.54 10.51
C ALA A 134 8.64 8.94 10.49
N GLU A 135 9.87 9.04 10.01
CA GLU A 135 10.58 10.32 9.87
C GLU A 135 9.95 11.22 8.79
N LEU A 136 9.46 10.65 7.68
CA LEU A 136 8.68 11.38 6.69
C LEU A 136 7.39 11.93 7.29
N ILE A 137 6.66 11.12 8.07
CA ILE A 137 5.43 11.51 8.76
C ILE A 137 5.69 12.62 9.77
N ARG A 138 6.73 12.48 10.61
CA ARG A 138 7.11 13.49 11.60
C ARG A 138 7.34 14.87 10.96
N ARG A 139 8.11 14.92 9.88
CA ARG A 139 8.39 16.17 9.16
C ARG A 139 7.12 16.76 8.56
N PHE A 140 6.34 15.93 7.88
CA PHE A 140 5.07 16.37 7.29
C PHE A 140 4.15 17.00 8.33
N ILE A 141 4.02 16.38 9.50
CA ILE A 141 3.20 16.91 10.61
C ILE A 141 3.71 18.28 11.05
N ASN A 142 5.01 18.40 11.33
CA ASN A 142 5.61 19.63 11.82
C ASN A 142 5.56 20.78 10.78
N GLU A 143 5.65 20.46 9.49
CA GLU A 143 5.70 21.43 8.40
C GLU A 143 4.31 21.84 7.90
N ASN A 144 3.32 20.94 7.97
CA ASN A 144 2.03 21.14 7.26
C ASN A 144 0.80 21.15 8.18
N LEU A 145 0.88 20.65 9.42
CA LEU A 145 -0.27 20.60 10.32
C LEU A 145 -0.19 21.71 11.38
N ASN A 146 -1.34 22.34 11.66
CA ASN A 146 -1.42 23.35 12.72
C ASN A 146 -1.32 22.73 14.13
N ILE A 147 -0.94 23.55 15.11
CA ILE A 147 -0.72 23.14 16.51
C ILE A 147 -1.94 22.42 17.10
N ALA A 148 -3.15 22.92 16.87
CA ALA A 148 -4.37 22.29 17.38
C ALA A 148 -4.61 20.87 16.82
N THR A 149 -4.18 20.61 15.58
CA THR A 149 -4.25 19.28 14.96
C THR A 149 -3.16 18.37 15.50
N GLN A 150 -1.95 18.90 15.67
CA GLN A 150 -0.82 18.21 16.29
C GLN A 150 -1.16 17.73 17.71
N GLU A 151 -1.71 18.59 18.56
CA GLU A 151 -2.13 18.26 19.93
C GLU A 151 -3.17 17.13 19.97
N LYS A 152 -4.18 17.20 19.11
CA LYS A 152 -5.20 16.14 18.98
C LYS A 152 -4.59 14.79 18.58
N ILE A 153 -3.61 14.81 17.66
CA ILE A 153 -2.92 13.60 17.24
C ILE A 153 -2.09 13.04 18.40
N LEU A 154 -1.33 13.86 19.12
CA LEU A 154 -0.53 13.42 20.27
C LEU A 154 -1.40 12.80 21.37
N GLU A 155 -2.51 13.45 21.72
CA GLU A 155 -3.45 12.94 22.72
C GLU A 155 -4.00 11.57 22.33
N LYS A 156 -4.48 11.42 21.09
CA LYS A 156 -4.96 10.13 20.58
C LYS A 156 -3.85 9.10 20.48
N ASN A 157 -2.64 9.49 20.08
CA ASN A 157 -1.53 8.57 19.94
C ASN A 157 -1.12 7.98 21.30
N LYS A 158 -1.07 8.82 22.34
CA LYS A 158 -0.83 8.39 23.73
C LYS A 158 -1.84 7.34 24.18
N GLN A 159 -3.12 7.52 23.86
CA GLN A 159 -4.18 6.54 24.16
C GLN A 159 -4.03 5.25 23.34
N ASN A 160 -3.64 5.36 22.07
CA ASN A 160 -3.50 4.20 21.19
C ASN A 160 -2.30 3.31 21.57
N LYS A 161 -1.20 3.91 22.07
CA LYS A 161 0.03 3.20 22.42
C LYS A 161 -0.20 2.10 23.46
N THR A 162 -1.08 2.33 24.44
CA THR A 162 -1.35 1.35 25.52
C THR A 162 -1.97 0.06 25.01
N HIS A 163 -2.54 0.08 23.80
CA HIS A 163 -3.19 -1.06 23.15
C HIS A 163 -2.40 -1.61 21.96
N SER A 164 -1.34 -0.90 21.53
CA SER A 164 -0.62 -1.22 20.30
C SER A 164 0.43 -2.29 20.54
N PRO A 165 0.31 -3.49 19.93
CA PRO A 165 1.33 -4.51 20.08
C PRO A 165 2.62 -4.07 19.36
N THR A 166 3.76 -4.52 19.89
CA THR A 166 5.06 -4.28 19.24
C THR A 166 5.22 -5.16 18.00
N TYR A 167 6.14 -4.77 17.12
CA TYR A 167 6.44 -5.56 15.92
C TYR A 167 6.88 -6.99 16.27
N GLU A 168 7.70 -7.16 17.30
CA GLU A 168 8.23 -8.45 17.73
C GLU A 168 7.13 -9.36 18.28
N GLN A 169 6.18 -8.78 19.02
CA GLN A 169 5.01 -9.50 19.50
C GLN A 169 4.21 -10.03 18.31
N VAL A 170 3.98 -9.19 17.30
CA VAL A 170 3.23 -9.57 16.09
C VAL A 170 3.97 -10.58 15.21
N VAL A 171 5.30 -10.50 15.12
CA VAL A 171 6.12 -11.52 14.43
C VAL A 171 5.96 -12.89 15.11
N ARG A 172 5.92 -12.92 16.45
CA ARG A 172 5.71 -14.15 17.24
C ARG A 172 4.26 -14.66 17.16
N GLU A 173 3.29 -13.76 17.21
CA GLU A 173 1.85 -14.08 17.17
C GLU A 173 1.13 -13.22 16.13
N LYS A 174 1.02 -13.74 14.90
CA LYS A 174 0.41 -13.02 13.77
C LYS A 174 -1.05 -12.65 13.98
N SER A 175 -1.79 -13.41 14.80
CA SER A 175 -3.20 -13.13 15.14
C SER A 175 -3.37 -11.84 15.94
N LEU A 176 -2.31 -11.26 16.52
CA LEU A 176 -2.37 -9.97 17.19
C LEU A 176 -2.80 -8.83 16.24
N LYS A 177 -2.52 -8.91 14.93
CA LYS A 177 -3.03 -7.93 13.96
C LYS A 177 -4.55 -7.95 13.86
N ASP A 178 -5.13 -9.15 13.83
CA ASP A 178 -6.57 -9.35 13.77
C ASP A 178 -7.22 -8.91 15.11
N LYS A 179 -6.64 -9.30 16.25
CA LYS A 179 -7.08 -8.87 17.58
C LYS A 179 -7.07 -7.35 17.75
N TYR A 180 -6.01 -6.68 17.32
CA TYR A 180 -5.93 -5.21 17.36
C TYR A 180 -7.02 -4.57 16.50
N SER A 181 -7.26 -5.10 15.30
CA SER A 181 -8.29 -4.59 14.39
C SER A 181 -9.72 -4.74 14.94
N LEU A 182 -9.97 -5.82 15.70
CA LEU A 182 -11.25 -6.06 16.38
C LEU A 182 -11.55 -5.04 17.49
N MET A 183 -10.53 -4.39 18.06
CA MET A 183 -10.71 -3.35 19.08
C MET A 183 -11.28 -2.05 18.50
N LYS A 184 -11.25 -1.88 17.17
CA LYS A 184 -11.76 -0.69 16.46
C LYS A 184 -11.22 0.64 16.99
N ILE A 185 -10.00 0.63 17.53
CA ILE A 185 -9.33 1.85 18.02
C ILE A 185 -9.01 2.74 16.82
N PRO A 186 -9.56 3.96 16.73
CA PRO A 186 -9.26 4.86 15.63
C PRO A 186 -7.78 5.27 15.62
N CYS A 187 -7.16 5.23 14.45
CA CYS A 187 -5.81 5.71 14.21
C CYS A 187 -5.66 7.16 14.71
N ALA A 188 -4.52 7.48 15.33
CA ALA A 188 -4.26 8.80 15.89
C ALA A 188 -4.44 9.91 14.83
N PHE A 189 -4.00 9.63 13.60
CA PHE A 189 -4.08 10.52 12.44
C PHE A 189 -5.46 10.63 11.78
N LEU A 190 -6.48 9.91 12.27
CA LEU A 190 -7.86 10.07 11.77
C LEU A 190 -8.52 11.27 12.43
N ILE A 191 -8.66 12.38 11.70
CA ILE A 191 -9.27 13.63 12.18
C ILE A 191 -10.48 13.93 11.31
N ASN A 192 -11.67 14.09 11.91
CA ASN A 192 -12.92 14.35 11.19
C ASN A 192 -13.22 13.37 10.03
N HIS A 193 -12.97 12.07 10.26
CA HIS A 193 -13.09 11.00 9.24
C HIS A 193 -12.13 11.10 8.05
N GLU A 194 -11.11 11.97 8.13
CA GLU A 194 -10.05 12.08 7.13
C GLU A 194 -8.68 11.77 7.72
N CYS A 195 -7.81 11.15 6.94
CA CYS A 195 -6.43 10.88 7.35
C CYS A 195 -5.61 12.17 7.23
N SER A 196 -5.20 12.74 8.37
CA SER A 196 -4.44 14.00 8.42
C SER A 196 -3.05 13.89 7.80
N ILE A 197 -2.55 12.67 7.60
CA ILE A 197 -1.25 12.39 6.96
C ILE A 197 -1.42 11.67 5.61
N TYR A 198 -2.58 11.77 4.96
CA TYR A 198 -2.89 11.01 3.74
C TYR A 198 -1.79 11.04 2.66
N PRO A 199 -1.13 12.19 2.35
CA PRO A 199 -0.05 12.23 1.35
C PRO A 199 1.15 11.34 1.71
N VAL A 200 1.50 11.30 3.00
CA VAL A 200 2.65 10.57 3.55
C VAL A 200 2.24 9.33 4.34
N ARG A 201 1.03 8.80 4.09
CA ARG A 201 0.54 7.59 4.77
C ARG A 201 1.51 6.42 4.52
N PRO A 202 1.79 5.58 5.53
CA PRO A 202 2.68 4.43 5.38
C PRO A 202 2.26 3.53 4.22
N PHE A 203 3.22 2.79 3.66
CA PHE A 203 2.98 1.91 2.52
C PHE A 203 1.96 0.83 2.85
N ASN A 204 1.92 0.34 4.10
CA ASN A 204 0.90 -0.61 4.56
C ASN A 204 -0.53 -0.04 4.53
N CYS A 205 -0.70 1.27 4.72
CA CYS A 205 -1.97 1.94 4.49
C CYS A 205 -2.23 2.12 2.99
N ARG A 206 -1.20 2.50 2.22
CA ARG A 206 -1.26 2.77 0.78
C ARG A 206 -1.67 1.56 -0.05
N LYS A 207 -1.13 0.38 0.27
CA LYS A 207 -1.43 -0.89 -0.41
C LYS A 207 -2.74 -1.54 0.02
N HIS A 208 -3.42 -1.00 1.03
CA HIS A 208 -4.70 -1.53 1.52
C HIS A 208 -5.84 -1.14 0.57
N ILE A 209 -5.99 -1.90 -0.52
CA ILE A 209 -7.01 -1.70 -1.54
C ILE A 209 -7.98 -2.88 -1.50
N VAL A 210 -9.28 -2.61 -1.36
CA VAL A 210 -10.34 -3.63 -1.28
C VAL A 210 -11.34 -3.52 -2.43
N PHE A 211 -11.78 -4.68 -2.93
CA PHE A 211 -12.80 -4.80 -3.99
C PHE A 211 -14.13 -5.40 -3.49
N SER A 212 -14.22 -5.73 -2.21
CA SER A 212 -15.44 -6.23 -1.56
C SER A 212 -16.40 -5.09 -1.22
N HIS A 213 -17.68 -5.40 -1.00
CA HIS A 213 -18.69 -4.40 -0.62
C HIS A 213 -18.22 -3.58 0.60
N PRO A 214 -18.46 -2.25 0.66
CA PRO A 214 -18.04 -1.42 1.81
C PRO A 214 -18.49 -1.95 3.18
N ASP A 215 -19.62 -2.64 3.25
CA ASP A 215 -20.13 -3.23 4.50
C ASP A 215 -19.23 -4.34 5.06
N VAL A 216 -18.47 -5.03 4.20
CA VAL A 216 -17.47 -6.03 4.62
C VAL A 216 -16.37 -5.36 5.46
N CYS A 217 -16.06 -4.08 5.21
CA CYS A 217 -15.06 -3.36 6.00
C CYS A 217 -15.61 -2.83 7.33
N LYS A 218 -16.95 -2.79 7.51
CA LYS A 218 -17.57 -2.39 8.77
C LYS A 218 -17.46 -3.51 9.80
N ASP A 219 -17.68 -4.74 9.37
CA ASP A 219 -17.54 -5.93 10.18
C ASP A 219 -16.06 -6.35 10.32
N PRO A 220 -15.46 -6.32 11.52
CA PRO A 220 -14.07 -6.72 11.73
C PRO A 220 -13.83 -8.24 11.64
N GLU A 221 -14.87 -9.07 11.70
CA GLU A 221 -14.76 -10.53 11.53
C GLU A 221 -14.72 -10.91 10.04
N GLU A 222 -15.33 -10.08 9.20
CA GLU A 222 -15.30 -10.22 7.75
C GLU A 222 -14.01 -9.67 7.15
N LYS A 223 -13.45 -10.41 6.18
CA LYS A 223 -12.19 -10.04 5.53
C LYS A 223 -12.45 -9.56 4.11
N GLY A 224 -12.20 -8.27 3.90
CA GLY A 224 -12.29 -7.64 2.58
C GLY A 224 -11.43 -8.33 1.52
N LEU A 225 -11.87 -8.24 0.27
CA LEU A 225 -11.13 -8.77 -0.87
C LEU A 225 -9.97 -7.84 -1.21
N LEU A 226 -8.79 -8.13 -0.67
CA LEU A 226 -7.59 -7.32 -0.87
C LEU A 226 -6.96 -7.52 -2.24
N PHE A 227 -6.46 -6.43 -2.84
CA PHE A 227 -5.61 -6.51 -4.02
C PHE A 227 -4.25 -7.11 -3.66
N LYS A 228 -3.90 -8.21 -4.32
CA LYS A 228 -2.57 -8.80 -4.25
C LYS A 228 -2.00 -8.91 -5.66
N SER A 229 -0.87 -8.27 -5.89
CA SER A 229 -0.18 -8.28 -7.16
C SER A 229 1.32 -8.13 -6.96
N ALA A 230 2.09 -8.47 -7.99
CA ALA A 230 3.54 -8.30 -7.96
C ALA A 230 3.93 -6.83 -7.74
N ILE A 231 3.08 -5.88 -8.14
CA ILE A 231 3.32 -4.44 -7.99
C ILE A 231 3.22 -4.02 -6.52
N VAL A 232 2.28 -4.61 -5.77
CA VAL A 232 2.18 -4.42 -4.31
C VAL A 232 3.43 -4.94 -3.62
N ASP A 233 3.87 -6.14 -3.99
CA ASP A 233 5.07 -6.77 -3.41
C ASP A 233 6.35 -5.94 -3.75
N ALA A 234 6.47 -5.48 -5.00
CA ALA A 234 7.55 -4.62 -5.46
C ALA A 234 7.61 -3.29 -4.70
N GLY A 235 6.45 -2.66 -4.51
CA GLY A 235 6.34 -1.42 -3.76
C GLY A 235 6.78 -1.57 -2.30
N GLU A 236 6.37 -2.66 -1.64
CA GLU A 236 6.79 -2.95 -0.26
C GLU A 236 8.29 -3.24 -0.16
N LEU A 237 8.84 -4.01 -1.11
CA LEU A 237 10.26 -4.32 -1.14
C LEU A 237 11.11 -3.05 -1.36
N GLY A 238 10.64 -2.11 -2.19
CA GLY A 238 11.29 -0.81 -2.38
C GLY A 238 11.44 -0.05 -1.06
N VAL A 239 10.36 0.06 -0.28
CA VAL A 239 10.39 0.72 1.04
C VAL A 239 11.37 0.02 1.99
N GLN A 240 11.31 -1.32 2.06
CA GLN A 240 12.21 -2.13 2.89
C GLN A 240 13.69 -1.93 2.52
N LYS A 241 14.00 -1.91 1.22
CA LYS A 241 15.36 -1.78 0.72
C LYS A 241 15.92 -0.39 1.02
N LEU A 242 15.15 0.65 0.73
CA LEU A 242 15.55 2.03 0.97
C LEU A 242 15.81 2.29 2.47
N ASN A 243 14.90 1.84 3.34
CA ASN A 243 15.07 1.93 4.79
C ASN A 243 16.34 1.19 5.25
N THR A 244 16.57 -0.02 4.73
CA THR A 244 17.77 -0.81 5.06
C THR A 244 19.06 -0.11 4.67
N VAL A 245 19.12 0.48 3.47
CA VAL A 245 20.33 1.17 2.99
C VAL A 245 20.64 2.43 3.81
N LEU A 246 19.62 3.22 4.13
CA LEU A 246 19.79 4.48 4.88
C LEU A 246 20.22 4.24 6.32
N PHE A 247 19.70 3.18 6.94
CA PHE A 247 19.95 2.91 8.36
C PHE A 247 20.88 1.72 8.58
N LYS A 248 21.66 1.30 7.57
CA LYS A 248 22.59 0.15 7.58
C LYS A 248 23.43 0.03 8.86
N GLU A 249 23.92 1.15 9.38
CA GLU A 249 24.75 1.21 10.59
C GLU A 249 23.98 0.83 11.87
N LEU A 250 22.66 1.06 11.91
CA LEU A 250 21.80 0.62 13.01
C LEU A 250 21.56 -0.91 12.97
N PHE A 251 21.71 -1.55 11.80
CA PHE A 251 21.49 -2.99 11.62
C PHE A 251 22.72 -3.86 11.93
N TYR A 252 23.92 -3.28 12.08
CA TYR A 252 25.11 -4.00 12.56
C TYR A 252 25.10 -4.27 14.07
N ARG A 253 24.04 -3.90 14.79
CA ARG A 253 23.81 -4.30 16.19
C ARG A 253 23.28 -5.75 16.24
N PRO A 254 23.67 -6.56 17.25
CA PRO A 254 23.55 -8.03 17.24
C PRO A 254 22.14 -8.61 17.10
N ASN A 255 21.08 -7.79 17.09
CA ASN A 255 19.69 -8.24 17.00
C ASN A 255 19.04 -8.07 15.61
N GLY A 256 19.76 -7.54 14.60
CA GLY A 256 19.41 -7.67 13.17
C GLY A 256 17.96 -7.35 12.76
N MET A 257 17.26 -6.52 13.53
CA MET A 257 15.82 -6.37 13.39
C MET A 257 15.52 -5.30 12.35
N PHE A 258 14.68 -5.63 11.37
CA PHE A 258 14.06 -4.62 10.51
C PHE A 258 13.40 -3.58 11.42
N PHE A 259 13.82 -2.30 11.37
CA PHE A 259 13.23 -1.23 12.18
C PHE A 259 11.81 -0.92 11.72
N TYR A 260 10.89 -1.80 12.07
CA TYR A 260 9.46 -1.62 11.98
C TYR A 260 8.91 -1.53 13.38
N LYS A 261 8.00 -0.58 13.58
CA LYS A 261 7.13 -0.52 14.75
C LYS A 261 5.70 -0.34 14.26
N ASN A 262 4.74 -0.66 15.12
CA ASN A 262 3.40 -0.13 14.94
C ASN A 262 3.51 1.40 14.82
N LEU A 263 2.78 1.98 13.85
CA LEU A 263 2.75 3.41 13.59
C LEU A 263 2.64 4.26 14.86
N SER A 264 1.81 3.86 15.83
CA SER A 264 1.60 4.63 17.06
C SER A 264 2.82 4.67 17.99
N LEU A 265 3.67 3.64 17.93
CA LEU A 265 4.82 3.46 18.81
C LEU A 265 6.06 4.26 18.37
N TRP A 266 6.01 4.90 17.20
CA TRP A 266 7.15 5.64 16.65
C TRP A 266 7.38 7.01 17.28
N PHE A 267 6.33 7.71 17.70
CA PHE A 267 6.41 9.12 18.11
C PHE A 267 6.43 9.24 19.63
N ASP A 268 7.12 10.21 20.20
CA ASP A 268 7.04 10.55 21.63
C ASP A 268 5.62 10.98 22.06
N ASP A 269 5.34 10.98 23.37
CA ASP A 269 4.01 11.38 23.91
C ASP A 269 3.79 12.90 23.94
N SER A 270 4.88 13.67 24.05
CA SER A 270 4.86 15.12 24.22
C SER A 270 5.20 15.87 22.93
N ASN A 271 5.91 15.21 22.01
CA ASN A 271 6.32 15.76 20.74
C ASN A 271 6.39 14.63 19.69
N PHE A 272 6.50 14.97 18.41
CA PHE A 272 6.58 13.95 17.36
C PHE A 272 7.99 13.37 17.18
N ASP A 273 8.92 13.54 18.14
CA ASP A 273 10.26 12.98 17.99
C ASP A 273 10.21 11.45 17.90
N ILE A 274 11.18 10.90 17.17
CA ILE A 274 11.24 9.47 16.89
C ILE A 274 11.79 8.71 18.09
N ASN A 275 11.01 7.77 18.61
CA ASN A 275 11.43 6.77 19.57
C ASN A 275 12.24 5.69 18.84
N LEU A 276 13.57 5.68 19.00
CA LEU A 276 14.46 4.63 18.48
C LEU A 276 14.43 3.38 19.35
#